data_AF-A0A8T0VZF8-F1
#
_entry.id   AF-A0A8T0VZF8-F1
#
_cell.length_a   1.000
_cell.length_b   1.000
_cell.length_c   1.000
_cell.angle_alpha   90.00
_cell.angle_beta   90.00
_cell.angle_gamma   90.00
#
_symmetry.space_group_name_H-M   'P 1'
#
loop_
_entity.id
_entity.type
_entity.pdbx_description
1 polymer ?
#
loop_
_entity_poly.entity_id
_entity_poly.type
_entity_poly.pdbx_seq_one_letter_code
_entity_poly.pdbx_strand_id
1 'polypeptide(L)'
;MKYMKLGTKPDTFYTEEAVRSVVSDVPADLIIHVNNTKYQLHKLKFGQKYENAAPDDIARNQAYKFPLLLKCGLLQRLCSDTDDGDEDPVPVALHDIPGGEEAFELCAKFCYGISVSIGAANLVPAMLAARFLRMTEAVAKGNLVAKLEAFFDSCVLQGWKDSVAALQAAWRISGWSESRIVQPCIDSIVEKILTPPAKVTWSYTYTRPGYTRKSAPAKDWWTEDISELDVEVFRSVISTVRASLQLPPPLIGEALHVYTCKHLVDPLRAGAGAGAVANGQAAQAEEALARQRRVLESIVTMIPAEPGSVTGRFLLRLLRVANYVGASSSTRAQLVRQAGSQLHEAGAADLLIPLPSDPQAYDVGAAEAVLQHFLAQFQRPAPPDERRRMSAAMGKVARTFDEYLRTIALDRDFPVAKFVDLVECLPDIARSDHDGLYYAIDAYLKEHPELSKADKKRLCRLIDCRKLSPDVRAQAISNDQMPLRTIVQLLFVEQERTMGAASHGTAVAPDRASADAISRLTARTNEDEPASSSADHKSDVHRPRRDHARVADGATTAMTRSLSASTKTPLAGRKERTTEERSSRMRNKE
;
A
#
# COMPACT_ATOMS: atom_id res chain seq x y z
N MET A 1 -15.57 1.53 19.45
CA MET A 1 -14.84 2.57 20.19
C MET A 1 -15.28 2.52 21.64
N LYS A 2 -14.36 2.61 22.59
CA LYS A 2 -14.68 2.75 24.02
C LYS A 2 -14.96 4.21 24.35
N TYR A 3 -15.77 4.47 25.38
CA TYR A 3 -16.05 5.81 25.89
C TYR A 3 -15.85 5.87 27.40
N MET A 4 -15.22 6.93 27.88
CA MET A 4 -15.20 7.33 29.28
C MET A 4 -16.28 8.38 29.53
N LYS A 5 -17.18 8.12 30.49
CA LYS A 5 -18.15 9.10 30.98
C LYS A 5 -17.58 9.81 32.21
N LEU A 6 -17.55 11.14 32.20
CA LEU A 6 -17.17 11.97 33.35
C LEU A 6 -18.35 12.85 33.77
N GLY A 7 -18.52 13.08 35.07
CA GLY A 7 -19.65 13.85 35.60
C GLY A 7 -20.96 13.05 35.70
N THR A 8 -21.93 13.64 36.39
CA THR A 8 -23.23 12.99 36.71
C THR A 8 -24.43 13.89 36.52
N LYS A 9 -24.26 15.22 36.51
CA LYS A 9 -25.34 16.17 36.25
C LYS A 9 -25.79 16.11 34.78
N PRO A 10 -27.06 16.41 34.46
CA PRO A 10 -27.49 16.62 33.08
C PRO A 10 -26.73 17.78 32.44
N ASP A 11 -26.82 17.92 31.12
CA ASP A 11 -26.30 19.10 30.43
C ASP A 11 -27.22 20.30 30.69
N THR A 12 -26.62 21.40 31.16
CA THR A 12 -27.31 22.65 31.49
C THR A 12 -26.77 23.84 30.68
N PHE A 13 -25.98 23.58 29.63
CA PHE A 13 -25.58 24.61 28.67
C PHE A 13 -26.68 24.85 27.61
N TYR A 14 -27.13 26.11 27.49
CA TYR A 14 -28.03 26.57 26.43
C TYR A 14 -27.35 27.61 25.54
N THR A 15 -27.99 27.96 24.42
CA THR A 15 -27.52 29.02 23.51
C THR A 15 -28.61 30.07 23.33
N GLU A 16 -28.24 31.33 23.44
CA GLU A 16 -29.11 32.49 23.24
C GLU A 16 -28.29 33.56 22.49
N GLU A 17 -28.73 33.98 21.30
CA GLU A 17 -28.05 35.00 20.46
C GLU A 17 -26.50 34.83 20.32
N ALA A 18 -26.07 33.60 20.04
CA ALA A 18 -24.65 33.17 19.96
C ALA A 18 -23.84 33.24 21.27
N VAL A 19 -24.51 33.49 22.40
CA VAL A 19 -23.98 33.32 23.76
C VAL A 19 -24.28 31.91 24.26
N ARG A 20 -23.28 31.24 24.85
CA ARG A 20 -23.39 29.93 25.52
C ARG A 20 -23.42 30.13 27.03
N SER A 21 -24.55 29.81 27.65
CA SER A 21 -24.81 30.11 29.07
C SER A 21 -25.17 28.85 29.84
N VAL A 22 -24.87 28.83 31.14
CA VAL A 22 -25.17 27.69 32.03
C VAL A 22 -26.39 28.04 32.90
N VAL A 23 -27.44 27.23 32.84
CA VAL A 23 -28.63 27.41 33.70
C VAL A 23 -28.22 27.34 35.18
N SER A 24 -28.51 28.39 35.93
CA SER A 24 -28.28 28.48 37.37
C SER A 24 -29.21 29.52 38.02
N ASP A 25 -29.43 29.39 39.33
CA ASP A 25 -30.24 30.32 40.15
C ASP A 25 -29.49 31.64 40.46
N VAL A 26 -28.32 31.83 39.86
CA VAL A 26 -27.34 32.88 40.18
C VAL A 26 -26.88 33.53 38.88
N PRO A 27 -26.72 34.87 38.82
CA PRO A 27 -26.19 35.52 37.63
C PRO A 27 -24.71 35.16 37.38
N ALA A 28 -24.39 34.97 36.10
CA ALA A 28 -23.05 34.74 35.59
C ALA A 28 -22.16 35.97 35.81
N ASP A 29 -21.00 35.76 36.43
CA ASP A 29 -20.02 36.78 36.83
C ASP A 29 -18.65 36.58 36.15
N LEU A 30 -18.61 35.75 35.10
CA LEU A 30 -17.45 35.53 34.25
C LEU A 30 -17.85 35.43 32.78
N ILE A 31 -17.29 36.30 31.94
CA ILE A 31 -17.42 36.23 30.49
C ILE A 31 -16.11 35.67 29.92
N ILE A 32 -16.19 34.66 29.05
CA ILE A 32 -15.05 34.14 28.30
C ILE A 32 -15.38 34.16 26.81
N HIS A 33 -14.53 34.76 25.99
CA HIS A 33 -14.67 34.73 24.53
C HIS A 33 -13.72 33.67 23.96
N VAL A 34 -14.25 32.68 23.25
CA VAL A 34 -13.48 31.64 22.57
C VAL A 34 -13.80 31.72 21.09
N ASN A 35 -12.85 32.19 20.29
CA ASN A 35 -13.04 32.44 18.86
C ASN A 35 -14.27 33.32 18.59
N ASN A 36 -15.35 32.75 18.02
CA ASN A 36 -16.60 33.45 17.73
C ASN A 36 -17.68 33.26 18.81
N THR A 37 -17.45 32.39 19.80
CA THR A 37 -18.46 31.99 20.80
C THR A 37 -18.20 32.70 22.14
N LYS A 38 -19.23 33.40 22.64
CA LYS A 38 -19.21 34.06 23.95
C LYS A 38 -19.79 33.12 25.01
N TYR A 39 -19.03 32.81 26.05
CA TYR A 39 -19.47 31.99 27.17
C TYR A 39 -19.78 32.84 28.40
N GLN A 40 -20.99 32.71 28.95
CA GLN A 40 -21.36 33.25 30.27
C GLN A 40 -21.28 32.14 31.31
N LEU A 41 -20.32 32.29 32.23
CA LEU A 41 -19.92 31.31 33.22
C LEU A 41 -19.84 31.95 34.61
N HIS A 42 -19.45 31.15 35.61
CA HIS A 42 -19.47 31.55 37.01
C HIS A 42 -18.06 31.45 37.62
N LYS A 43 -17.58 32.54 38.25
CA LYS A 43 -16.40 32.55 39.13
C LYS A 43 -16.70 31.74 40.40
N LEU A 44 -15.66 31.46 41.17
CA LEU A 44 -15.79 30.76 42.45
C LEU A 44 -16.39 31.70 43.52
N LYS A 45 -17.71 31.64 43.71
CA LYS A 45 -18.38 32.32 44.83
C LYS A 45 -18.09 31.60 46.15
N PHE A 46 -16.94 31.92 46.78
CA PHE A 46 -16.82 31.80 48.24
C PHE A 46 -17.68 32.89 48.88
N GLY A 47 -18.36 32.55 49.98
CA GLY A 47 -19.45 33.38 50.52
C GLY A 47 -19.02 34.76 50.99
N GLN A 48 -19.30 35.79 50.19
CA GLN A 48 -19.28 37.17 50.65
C GLN A 48 -20.46 37.37 51.63
N LYS A 49 -20.15 37.75 52.88
CA LYS A 49 -21.07 38.20 53.94
C LYS A 49 -22.18 37.22 54.36
N TYR A 50 -21.79 36.17 55.10
CA TYR A 50 -22.71 35.37 55.93
C TYR A 50 -22.15 35.07 57.33
N GLU A 51 -21.74 36.11 58.06
CA GLU A 51 -21.29 35.98 59.47
C GLU A 51 -22.41 35.57 60.45
N ASN A 52 -23.67 35.62 60.00
CA ASN A 52 -24.88 35.35 60.80
C ASN A 52 -25.72 34.16 60.28
N ALA A 53 -25.19 33.29 59.41
CA ALA A 53 -25.95 32.14 58.89
C ALA A 53 -25.99 30.96 59.87
N ALA A 54 -27.10 30.22 59.90
CA ALA A 54 -27.28 29.07 60.77
C ALA A 54 -26.44 27.85 60.31
N PRO A 55 -26.04 26.93 61.23
CA PRO A 55 -25.18 25.79 60.88
C PRO A 55 -25.73 24.88 59.77
N ASP A 56 -27.06 24.72 59.67
CA ASP A 56 -27.70 23.82 58.70
C ASP A 56 -27.56 24.33 57.25
N ASP A 57 -27.49 25.63 57.03
CA ASP A 57 -27.28 26.21 55.69
C ASP A 57 -25.84 26.01 55.19
N ILE A 58 -24.87 25.77 56.08
CA ILE A 58 -23.48 25.44 55.71
C ILE A 58 -23.45 24.10 54.93
N ALA A 59 -24.33 23.15 55.28
CA ALA A 59 -24.47 21.89 54.56
C ALA A 59 -25.09 22.07 53.16
N ARG A 60 -26.11 22.93 53.01
CA ARG A 60 -26.68 23.29 51.70
C ARG A 60 -25.70 24.06 50.82
N ASN A 61 -24.91 24.97 51.40
CA ASN A 61 -23.99 25.84 50.67
C ASN A 61 -22.80 25.11 50.00
N GLN A 62 -22.61 23.80 50.22
CA GLN A 62 -21.72 23.00 49.37
C GLN A 62 -22.24 22.87 47.92
N ALA A 63 -23.54 23.03 47.66
CA ALA A 63 -24.13 22.91 46.33
C ALA A 63 -23.71 24.06 45.37
N TYR A 64 -23.55 25.28 45.89
CA TYR A 64 -23.32 26.51 45.11
C TYR A 64 -21.83 26.81 44.82
N LYS A 65 -20.93 25.84 45.01
CA LYS A 65 -19.54 25.98 44.56
C LYS A 65 -19.44 25.83 43.05
N PHE A 66 -19.37 26.96 42.33
CA PHE A 66 -19.07 27.01 40.90
C PHE A 66 -17.58 26.67 40.63
N PRO A 67 -17.23 25.49 40.05
CA PRO A 67 -15.87 24.97 40.16
C PRO A 67 -14.89 25.39 39.06
N LEU A 68 -15.23 26.34 38.18
CA LEU A 68 -14.41 26.65 37.00
C LEU A 68 -13.00 27.09 37.40
N LEU A 69 -12.88 28.06 38.31
CA LEU A 69 -11.60 28.48 38.88
C LEU A 69 -10.97 27.37 39.73
N LEU A 70 -11.74 26.57 40.49
CA LEU A 70 -11.17 25.47 41.30
C LEU A 70 -10.44 24.39 40.49
N LYS A 71 -10.70 24.27 39.19
CA LYS A 71 -10.09 23.25 38.32
C LYS A 71 -9.18 23.82 37.22
N CYS A 72 -9.36 25.07 36.82
CA CYS A 72 -8.63 25.70 35.72
C CYS A 72 -7.50 26.63 36.20
N GLY A 73 -6.26 26.11 36.26
CA GLY A 73 -5.08 26.84 36.71
C GLY A 73 -4.54 27.90 35.75
N LEU A 74 -5.19 28.11 34.60
CA LEU A 74 -5.03 29.30 33.75
C LEU A 74 -6.01 30.41 34.19
N LEU A 75 -7.31 30.10 34.23
CA LEU A 75 -8.35 31.07 34.60
C LEU A 75 -8.21 31.57 36.05
N GLN A 76 -7.68 30.75 36.98
CA GLN A 76 -7.29 31.24 38.31
C GLN A 76 -6.41 32.49 38.27
N ARG A 77 -5.45 32.53 37.33
CA ARG A 77 -4.51 33.65 37.17
C ARG A 77 -5.13 34.81 36.40
N LEU A 78 -5.81 34.51 35.30
CA LEU A 78 -6.47 35.55 34.49
C LEU A 78 -7.63 36.24 35.24
N CYS A 79 -8.17 35.63 36.30
CA CYS A 79 -9.21 36.22 37.14
C CYS A 79 -8.70 36.77 38.49
N SER A 80 -7.50 36.39 38.98
CA SER A 80 -6.94 36.96 40.21
C SER A 80 -6.57 38.42 40.05
N ASP A 81 -6.23 38.81 38.83
CA ASP A 81 -5.67 40.12 38.50
C ASP A 81 -6.77 41.13 38.11
N THR A 82 -8.03 40.87 38.53
CA THR A 82 -9.25 41.62 38.16
C THR A 82 -10.11 42.03 39.38
N ASP A 83 -9.54 42.04 40.58
CA ASP A 83 -10.26 42.30 41.84
C ASP A 83 -10.09 43.76 42.29
N ASP A 84 -10.65 44.71 41.53
CA ASP A 84 -10.75 46.13 41.90
C ASP A 84 -11.97 46.81 41.24
N GLY A 85 -12.99 47.14 42.05
CA GLY A 85 -13.93 48.25 41.80
C GLY A 85 -15.15 48.03 40.90
N ASP A 86 -15.00 47.54 39.67
CA ASP A 86 -16.03 47.70 38.62
C ASP A 86 -17.23 46.71 38.71
N GLU A 87 -18.44 47.18 38.34
CA GLU A 87 -19.68 46.40 38.39
C GLU A 87 -19.83 45.39 37.23
N ASP A 88 -19.12 45.59 36.11
CA ASP A 88 -19.21 44.74 34.90
C ASP A 88 -18.06 43.72 34.79
N PRO A 89 -18.33 42.44 34.49
CA PRO A 89 -17.30 41.40 34.44
C PRO A 89 -16.43 41.51 33.17
N VAL A 90 -15.18 41.95 33.35
CA VAL A 90 -14.15 42.03 32.29
C VAL A 90 -14.05 40.69 31.51
N PRO A 91 -14.21 40.70 30.17
CA PRO A 91 -14.24 39.47 29.38
C PRO A 91 -12.84 38.90 29.14
N VAL A 92 -12.65 37.62 29.48
CA VAL A 92 -11.38 36.90 29.25
C VAL A 92 -11.36 36.34 27.82
N ALA A 93 -10.46 36.86 26.97
CA ALA A 93 -10.27 36.37 25.62
C ALA A 93 -9.35 35.12 25.59
N LEU A 94 -9.86 34.01 25.09
CA LEU A 94 -9.14 32.74 24.83
C LEU A 94 -9.27 32.36 23.34
N HIS A 95 -8.84 33.27 22.46
CA HIS A 95 -8.73 32.98 21.03
C HIS A 95 -7.68 31.88 20.77
N ASP A 96 -7.90 31.11 19.69
CA ASP A 96 -7.00 30.05 19.21
C ASP A 96 -6.69 28.95 20.25
N ILE A 97 -7.64 28.69 21.18
CA ILE A 97 -7.48 27.62 22.16
C ILE A 97 -7.24 26.25 21.48
N PRO A 98 -6.19 25.50 21.87
CA PRO A 98 -5.92 24.18 21.28
C PRO A 98 -7.11 23.22 21.45
N GLY A 99 -7.62 22.70 20.33
CA GLY A 99 -8.82 21.86 20.28
C GLY A 99 -10.14 22.61 20.07
N GLY A 100 -10.14 23.95 20.08
CA GLY A 100 -11.30 24.78 19.73
C GLY A 100 -12.37 24.88 20.82
N GLU A 101 -13.49 25.53 20.44
CA GLU A 101 -14.60 25.87 21.34
C GLU A 101 -15.33 24.64 21.91
N GLU A 102 -15.50 23.56 21.15
CA GLU A 102 -16.06 22.30 21.66
C GLU A 102 -15.19 21.69 22.78
N ALA A 103 -13.86 21.77 22.64
CA ALA A 103 -12.92 21.26 23.64
C ALA A 103 -12.90 22.14 24.89
N PHE A 104 -13.01 23.47 24.73
CA PHE A 104 -13.23 24.39 25.84
C PHE A 104 -14.53 24.07 26.58
N GLU A 105 -15.64 23.88 25.87
CA GLU A 105 -16.94 23.59 26.47
C GLU A 105 -16.94 22.25 27.21
N LEU A 106 -16.26 21.22 26.68
CA LEU A 106 -16.05 19.95 27.37
C LEU A 106 -15.28 20.14 28.68
N CYS A 107 -14.23 20.96 28.66
CA CYS A 107 -13.47 21.33 29.87
C CYS A 107 -14.34 22.10 30.89
N ALA A 108 -15.17 23.02 30.43
CA ALA A 108 -16.11 23.76 31.28
C ALA A 108 -17.17 22.83 31.89
N LYS A 109 -17.78 21.93 31.11
CA LYS A 109 -18.76 20.92 31.59
C LYS A 109 -18.15 20.00 32.64
N PHE A 110 -16.92 19.53 32.44
CA PHE A 110 -16.16 18.81 33.48
C PHE A 110 -15.99 19.64 34.76
N CYS A 111 -15.84 20.96 34.66
CA CYS A 111 -15.77 21.82 35.83
C CYS A 111 -17.08 21.82 36.62
N TYR A 112 -18.24 22.08 36.00
CA TYR A 112 -19.56 22.07 36.65
C TYR A 112 -20.01 20.68 37.15
N GLY A 113 -19.38 19.59 36.69
CA GLY A 113 -19.74 18.20 37.01
C GLY A 113 -20.82 17.63 36.08
N ILE A 114 -21.01 18.28 34.93
CA ILE A 114 -21.92 17.87 33.85
C ILE A 114 -21.39 16.60 33.17
N SER A 115 -22.31 15.73 32.80
CA SER A 115 -22.07 14.46 32.11
C SER A 115 -21.47 14.67 30.71
N VAL A 116 -20.15 14.53 30.56
CA VAL A 116 -19.45 14.49 29.26
C VAL A 116 -19.05 13.06 28.89
N SER A 117 -19.07 12.77 27.58
CA SER A 117 -18.61 11.49 27.00
C SER A 117 -17.36 11.71 26.18
N ILE A 118 -16.31 10.92 26.44
CA ILE A 118 -14.98 11.08 25.84
C ILE A 118 -14.57 9.78 25.17
N GLY A 119 -14.21 9.85 23.89
CA GLY A 119 -13.75 8.74 23.07
C GLY A 119 -12.67 9.21 22.08
N ALA A 120 -12.19 8.32 21.21
CA ALA A 120 -11.02 8.59 20.36
C ALA A 120 -11.12 9.87 19.50
N ALA A 121 -12.32 10.26 19.07
CA ALA A 121 -12.54 11.43 18.23
C ALA A 121 -12.38 12.78 18.97
N ASN A 122 -12.84 12.89 20.23
CA ASN A 122 -12.81 14.14 21.00
C ASN A 122 -11.77 14.15 22.14
N LEU A 123 -11.13 13.02 22.42
CA LEU A 123 -10.06 12.91 23.42
C LEU A 123 -8.89 13.87 23.14
N VAL A 124 -8.39 13.92 21.90
CA VAL A 124 -7.23 14.75 21.58
C VAL A 124 -7.55 16.25 21.72
N PRO A 125 -8.62 16.80 21.11
CA PRO A 125 -9.06 18.17 21.42
C PRO A 125 -9.15 18.45 22.93
N ALA A 126 -9.80 17.56 23.69
CA ALA A 126 -9.95 17.70 25.14
C ALA A 126 -8.62 17.68 25.90
N MET A 127 -7.64 16.85 25.48
CA MET A 127 -6.30 16.82 26.07
C MET A 127 -5.57 18.13 25.86
N LEU A 128 -5.63 18.70 24.66
CA LEU A 128 -4.93 19.96 24.35
C LEU A 128 -5.57 21.15 25.09
N ALA A 129 -6.90 21.25 25.09
CA ALA A 129 -7.62 22.27 25.85
C ALA A 129 -7.36 22.14 27.36
N ALA A 130 -7.45 20.94 27.93
CA ALA A 130 -7.23 20.72 29.37
C ALA A 130 -5.79 21.05 29.80
N ARG A 131 -4.79 20.78 28.93
CA ARG A 131 -3.38 21.15 29.16
C ARG A 131 -3.18 22.66 29.10
N PHE A 132 -3.74 23.33 28.09
CA PHE A 132 -3.71 24.79 27.93
C PHE A 132 -4.38 25.51 29.13
N LEU A 133 -5.55 25.04 29.55
CA LEU A 133 -6.28 25.50 30.73
C LEU A 133 -5.61 25.07 32.07
N ARG A 134 -4.49 24.33 32.00
CA ARG A 134 -3.66 23.88 33.12
C ARG A 134 -4.43 23.03 34.14
N MET A 135 -5.41 22.24 33.67
CA MET A 135 -6.32 21.40 34.46
C MET A 135 -5.65 20.13 35.00
N THR A 136 -4.63 20.34 35.82
CA THR A 136 -3.70 19.32 36.33
C THR A 136 -3.96 18.96 37.80
N GLU A 137 -3.36 17.86 38.27
CA GLU A 137 -3.41 17.43 39.68
C GLU A 137 -2.88 18.49 40.66
N ALA A 138 -1.96 19.36 40.21
CA ALA A 138 -1.42 20.46 41.00
C ALA A 138 -2.43 21.59 41.27
N VAL A 139 -3.57 21.59 40.57
CA VAL A 139 -4.68 22.57 40.75
C VAL A 139 -5.83 21.94 41.54
N ALA A 140 -6.17 20.68 41.25
CA ALA A 140 -7.20 19.92 41.96
C ALA A 140 -6.90 18.42 41.86
N LYS A 141 -7.17 17.65 42.92
CA LYS A 141 -7.01 16.19 42.90
C LYS A 141 -8.05 15.54 41.97
N GLY A 142 -7.61 14.67 41.07
CA GLY A 142 -8.45 14.01 40.06
C GLY A 142 -8.97 14.98 38.99
N ASN A 143 -8.11 15.87 38.50
CA ASN A 143 -8.45 16.86 37.48
C ASN A 143 -8.51 16.23 36.06
N LEU A 144 -8.87 17.04 35.08
CA LEU A 144 -9.17 16.55 33.72
C LEU A 144 -7.94 15.94 33.04
N VAL A 145 -6.77 16.59 33.06
CA VAL A 145 -5.57 16.10 32.33
C VAL A 145 -5.20 14.68 32.73
N ALA A 146 -5.09 14.37 34.03
CA ALA A 146 -4.72 13.04 34.51
C ALA A 146 -5.80 11.97 34.19
N LYS A 147 -7.08 12.36 34.13
CA LYS A 147 -8.17 11.46 33.70
C LYS A 147 -8.11 11.16 32.20
N LEU A 148 -7.74 12.14 31.38
CA LEU A 148 -7.58 11.95 29.94
C LEU A 148 -6.33 11.12 29.62
N GLU A 149 -5.19 11.40 30.26
CA GLU A 149 -3.96 10.62 30.12
C GLU A 149 -4.17 9.16 30.56
N ALA A 150 -4.80 8.92 31.71
CA ALA A 150 -5.12 7.55 32.14
C ALA A 150 -6.05 6.80 31.16
N PHE A 151 -7.05 7.47 30.57
CA PHE A 151 -7.93 6.87 29.56
C PHE A 151 -7.23 6.65 28.21
N PHE A 152 -6.30 7.53 27.83
CA PHE A 152 -5.45 7.37 26.65
C PHE A 152 -4.65 6.06 26.76
N ASP A 153 -3.89 5.90 27.83
CA ASP A 153 -3.02 4.73 28.04
C ASP A 153 -3.80 3.42 28.24
N SER A 154 -4.85 3.44 29.07
CA SER A 154 -5.57 2.22 29.47
C SER A 154 -6.66 1.77 28.50
N CYS A 155 -7.09 2.64 27.57
CA CYS A 155 -8.22 2.33 26.68
C CYS A 155 -7.96 2.65 25.21
N VAL A 156 -7.41 3.82 24.88
CA VAL A 156 -7.22 4.24 23.49
C VAL A 156 -5.99 3.60 22.87
N LEU A 157 -4.84 3.60 23.56
CA LEU A 157 -3.64 2.85 23.16
C LEU A 157 -3.82 1.33 23.21
N GLN A 158 -4.88 0.84 23.87
CA GLN A 158 -5.26 -0.58 23.86
C GLN A 158 -6.20 -0.95 22.69
N GLY A 159 -6.81 0.03 22.02
CA GLY A 159 -7.73 -0.18 20.90
C GLY A 159 -7.09 0.17 19.56
N TRP A 160 -7.12 -0.75 18.59
CA TRP A 160 -6.59 -0.53 17.24
C TRP A 160 -7.20 0.71 16.57
N LYS A 161 -8.51 0.70 16.30
CA LYS A 161 -9.19 1.83 15.66
C LYS A 161 -9.22 3.09 16.52
N ASP A 162 -9.24 2.93 17.85
CA ASP A 162 -9.21 4.05 18.78
C ASP A 162 -7.82 4.75 18.72
N SER A 163 -6.71 4.01 18.62
CA SER A 163 -5.36 4.56 18.39
C SER A 163 -5.21 5.23 17.01
N VAL A 164 -5.72 4.61 15.94
CA VAL A 164 -5.67 5.19 14.57
C VAL A 164 -6.47 6.50 14.50
N ALA A 165 -7.65 6.56 15.12
CA ALA A 165 -8.46 7.78 15.17
C ALA A 165 -7.79 8.89 16.00
N ALA A 166 -7.20 8.55 17.16
CA ALA A 166 -6.46 9.52 17.98
C ALA A 166 -5.24 10.08 17.24
N LEU A 167 -4.49 9.24 16.52
CA LEU A 167 -3.35 9.68 15.70
C LEU A 167 -3.78 10.67 14.59
N GLN A 168 -4.89 10.38 13.89
CA GLN A 168 -5.44 11.29 12.91
C GLN A 168 -5.92 12.62 13.52
N ALA A 169 -6.52 12.59 14.71
CA ALA A 169 -6.96 13.80 15.39
C ALA A 169 -5.77 14.68 15.81
N ALA A 170 -4.73 14.10 16.39
CA ALA A 170 -3.50 14.80 16.74
C ALA A 170 -2.84 15.45 15.51
N TRP A 171 -2.74 14.70 14.40
CA TRP A 171 -2.21 15.21 13.15
C TRP A 171 -3.00 16.42 12.62
N ARG A 172 -4.33 16.29 12.52
CA ARG A 172 -5.21 17.35 11.97
C ARG A 172 -5.19 18.65 12.78
N ILE A 173 -4.96 18.59 14.10
CA ILE A 173 -4.99 19.76 14.99
C ILE A 173 -3.60 20.39 15.16
N SER A 174 -2.53 19.58 15.14
CA SER A 174 -1.21 19.99 15.64
C SER A 174 -0.01 19.50 14.84
N GLY A 175 -0.23 18.69 13.80
CA GLY A 175 0.84 18.08 13.02
C GLY A 175 1.77 17.23 13.90
N TRP A 176 3.06 17.59 13.90
CA TRP A 176 4.10 16.95 14.71
C TRP A 176 4.33 17.56 16.10
N SER A 177 3.68 18.69 16.46
CA SER A 177 4.04 19.39 17.70
C SER A 177 3.66 18.62 18.97
N GLU A 178 2.55 17.88 18.96
CA GLU A 178 2.08 17.07 20.09
C GLU A 178 2.63 15.64 20.05
N SER A 179 3.96 15.54 20.01
CA SER A 179 4.72 14.28 20.04
C SER A 179 4.32 13.34 21.19
N ARG A 180 3.83 13.90 22.30
CA ARG A 180 3.30 13.19 23.48
C ARG A 180 2.06 12.34 23.20
N ILE A 181 1.30 12.66 22.16
CA ILE A 181 0.13 11.89 21.71
C ILE A 181 0.51 11.10 20.44
N VAL A 182 1.21 11.76 19.51
CA VAL A 182 1.54 11.19 18.19
C VAL A 182 2.46 9.96 18.31
N GLN A 183 3.53 10.00 19.11
CA GLN A 183 4.47 8.88 19.20
C GLN A 183 3.86 7.66 19.91
N PRO A 184 3.21 7.77 21.09
CA PRO A 184 2.55 6.61 21.71
C PRO A 184 1.45 5.98 20.85
N CYS A 185 0.74 6.77 20.02
CA CYS A 185 -0.19 6.22 19.03
C CYS A 185 0.52 5.44 17.92
N ILE A 186 1.66 5.94 17.39
CA ILE A 186 2.47 5.23 16.40
C ILE A 186 3.02 3.93 17.00
N ASP A 187 3.60 3.97 18.19
CA ASP A 187 4.15 2.80 18.88
C ASP A 187 3.07 1.74 19.15
N SER A 188 1.90 2.17 19.64
CA SER A 188 0.70 1.33 19.82
C SER A 188 0.26 0.66 18.50
N ILE A 189 0.28 1.39 17.39
CA ILE A 189 -0.09 0.87 16.07
C ILE A 189 0.96 -0.14 15.58
N VAL A 190 2.25 0.17 15.72
CA VAL A 190 3.35 -0.71 15.31
C VAL A 190 3.33 -2.02 16.12
N GLU A 191 3.19 -1.96 17.45
CA GLU A 191 3.04 -3.13 18.32
C GLU A 191 1.91 -4.06 17.84
N LYS A 192 0.77 -3.48 17.47
CA LYS A 192 -0.41 -4.22 17.02
C LYS A 192 -0.23 -4.78 15.62
N ILE A 193 0.45 -4.06 14.71
CA ILE A 193 0.87 -4.57 13.38
C ILE A 193 1.84 -5.75 13.52
N LEU A 194 2.76 -5.70 14.50
CA LEU A 194 3.73 -6.77 14.78
C LEU A 194 3.12 -7.96 15.53
N THR A 195 1.91 -7.83 16.06
CA THR A 195 1.23 -8.92 16.76
C THR A 195 0.85 -10.05 15.77
N PRO A 196 1.24 -11.32 16.04
CA PRO A 196 0.90 -12.44 15.16
C PRO A 196 -0.61 -12.54 14.90
N PRO A 197 -1.09 -12.78 13.66
CA PRO A 197 -2.52 -12.77 13.32
C PRO A 197 -3.43 -13.63 14.23
N ALA A 198 -2.95 -14.76 14.73
CA ALA A 198 -3.67 -15.63 15.66
C ALA A 198 -3.92 -15.02 17.06
N LYS A 199 -3.30 -13.88 17.40
CA LYS A 199 -3.48 -13.12 18.65
C LYS A 199 -4.28 -11.82 18.46
N VAL A 200 -4.72 -11.50 17.24
CA VAL A 200 -5.48 -10.28 16.94
C VAL A 200 -6.91 -10.41 17.50
N THR A 201 -7.20 -9.71 18.59
CA THR A 201 -8.51 -9.71 19.27
C THR A 201 -9.34 -8.45 19.03
N TRP A 202 -8.75 -7.41 18.42
CA TRP A 202 -9.39 -6.13 18.12
C TRP A 202 -10.12 -6.12 16.78
N SER A 203 -11.06 -5.18 16.62
CA SER A 203 -11.76 -4.95 15.36
C SER A 203 -10.90 -4.14 14.37
N TYR A 204 -10.94 -4.53 13.10
CA TYR A 204 -10.21 -3.93 11.97
C TYR A 204 -11.13 -3.83 10.73
N THR A 205 -10.75 -3.05 9.73
CA THR A 205 -11.40 -3.01 8.40
C THR A 205 -10.70 -3.97 7.45
N TYR A 206 -11.49 -4.79 6.73
CA TYR A 206 -10.98 -5.62 5.65
C TYR A 206 -12.13 -5.91 4.67
N THR A 207 -12.10 -5.25 3.52
CA THR A 207 -13.21 -5.17 2.54
C THR A 207 -12.89 -5.83 1.21
N ARG A 208 -11.72 -6.47 1.10
CA ARG A 208 -11.21 -7.10 -0.12
C ARG A 208 -12.22 -8.11 -0.73
N PRO A 209 -12.55 -8.00 -2.04
CA PRO A 209 -13.43 -8.94 -2.72
C PRO A 209 -12.98 -10.41 -2.58
N GLY A 210 -13.94 -11.30 -2.36
CA GLY A 210 -13.68 -12.74 -2.21
C GLY A 210 -13.20 -13.17 -0.81
N TYR A 211 -12.99 -12.26 0.15
CA TYR A 211 -12.62 -12.63 1.51
C TYR A 211 -13.80 -13.21 2.31
N THR A 212 -13.82 -14.53 2.49
CA THR A 212 -14.62 -15.19 3.53
C THR A 212 -13.87 -15.17 4.86
N ARG A 213 -14.57 -14.77 5.94
CA ARG A 213 -13.95 -14.55 7.26
C ARG A 213 -13.52 -15.87 7.90
N LYS A 214 -12.21 -16.12 7.90
CA LYS A 214 -11.59 -17.29 8.55
C LYS A 214 -11.41 -17.07 10.05
N SER A 215 -11.10 -18.14 10.78
CA SER A 215 -10.86 -18.13 12.24
C SER A 215 -9.69 -17.22 12.68
N ALA A 216 -8.76 -16.90 11.76
CA ALA A 216 -7.69 -15.93 11.98
C ALA A 216 -7.64 -14.93 10.80
N PRO A 217 -7.25 -13.65 11.06
CA PRO A 217 -7.07 -12.65 10.02
C PRO A 217 -5.97 -13.01 9.00
N ALA A 218 -6.06 -12.39 7.81
CA ALA A 218 -4.98 -12.36 6.84
C ALA A 218 -3.76 -11.57 7.37
N LYS A 219 -2.57 -11.71 6.77
CA LYS A 219 -1.33 -11.07 7.29
C LYS A 219 -1.28 -9.55 7.07
N ASP A 220 -2.10 -9.07 6.15
CA ASP A 220 -2.29 -7.71 5.64
C ASP A 220 -3.55 -7.04 6.23
N TRP A 221 -4.13 -7.60 7.30
CA TRP A 221 -5.39 -7.16 7.93
C TRP A 221 -5.44 -5.67 8.33
N TRP A 222 -4.28 -5.06 8.58
CA TRP A 222 -4.11 -3.69 9.05
C TRP A 222 -4.04 -2.65 7.92
N THR A 223 -3.82 -3.10 6.67
CA THR A 223 -3.47 -2.23 5.53
C THR A 223 -4.57 -1.25 5.15
N GLU A 224 -5.84 -1.63 5.27
CA GLU A 224 -6.99 -0.77 4.95
C GLU A 224 -7.18 0.35 5.99
N ASP A 225 -7.19 0.06 7.29
CA ASP A 225 -7.34 1.10 8.33
C ASP A 225 -6.16 2.11 8.32
N ILE A 226 -4.93 1.64 8.07
CA ILE A 226 -3.74 2.50 7.98
C ILE A 226 -3.69 3.31 6.68
N SER A 227 -4.47 2.92 5.65
CA SER A 227 -4.65 3.74 4.44
C SER A 227 -5.51 5.00 4.65
N GLU A 228 -6.17 5.15 5.80
CA GLU A 228 -6.88 6.38 6.18
C GLU A 228 -5.95 7.49 6.70
N LEU A 229 -4.67 7.21 6.90
CA LEU A 229 -3.70 8.19 7.40
C LEU A 229 -3.24 9.17 6.32
N ASP A 230 -2.94 10.38 6.74
CA ASP A 230 -2.19 11.35 5.93
C ASP A 230 -0.82 10.79 5.53
N VAL A 231 -0.29 11.20 4.39
CA VAL A 231 0.95 10.69 3.81
C VAL A 231 2.17 10.84 4.73
N GLU A 232 2.26 11.90 5.52
CA GLU A 232 3.38 12.11 6.45
C GLU A 232 3.30 11.14 7.65
N VAL A 233 2.09 10.96 8.18
CA VAL A 233 1.81 10.04 9.30
C VAL A 233 1.97 8.59 8.84
N PHE A 234 1.44 8.24 7.67
CA PHE A 234 1.61 6.94 7.03
C PHE A 234 3.09 6.65 6.79
N ARG A 235 3.87 7.63 6.31
CA ARG A 235 5.34 7.48 6.15
C ARG A 235 6.01 7.19 7.49
N SER A 236 5.62 7.86 8.56
CA SER A 236 6.17 7.57 9.89
C SER A 236 5.84 6.16 10.36
N VAL A 237 4.56 5.73 10.27
CA VAL A 237 4.15 4.37 10.66
C VAL A 237 4.91 3.30 9.86
N ILE A 238 4.97 3.44 8.53
CA ILE A 238 5.71 2.50 7.66
C ILE A 238 7.23 2.54 7.95
N SER A 239 7.80 3.69 8.30
CA SER A 239 9.22 3.81 8.67
C SER A 239 9.53 3.12 10.00
N THR A 240 8.69 3.29 11.03
CA THR A 240 8.84 2.59 12.32
C THR A 240 8.60 1.08 12.18
N VAL A 241 7.62 0.66 11.37
CA VAL A 241 7.43 -0.76 11.00
C VAL A 241 8.69 -1.32 10.31
N ARG A 242 9.27 -0.60 9.34
CA ARG A 242 10.53 -0.99 8.68
C ARG A 242 11.70 -1.08 9.66
N ALA A 243 11.84 -0.11 10.57
CA ALA A 243 12.89 -0.09 11.58
C ALA A 243 12.82 -1.26 12.58
N SER A 244 11.64 -1.85 12.79
CA SER A 244 11.47 -3.02 13.65
C SER A 244 12.11 -4.31 13.09
N LEU A 245 12.33 -4.38 11.77
CA LEU A 245 12.81 -5.55 11.01
C LEU A 245 12.02 -6.85 11.22
N GLN A 246 10.82 -6.79 11.82
CA GLN A 246 10.02 -7.97 12.18
C GLN A 246 8.95 -8.36 11.15
N LEU A 247 8.59 -7.48 10.21
CA LEU A 247 7.69 -7.83 9.11
C LEU A 247 8.47 -8.20 7.83
N PRO A 248 8.03 -9.25 7.10
CA PRO A 248 8.46 -9.49 5.74
C PRO A 248 8.21 -8.27 4.83
N PRO A 249 9.19 -7.85 4.01
CA PRO A 249 9.04 -6.72 3.09
C PRO A 249 7.78 -6.73 2.19
N PRO A 250 7.28 -7.89 1.70
CA PRO A 250 6.04 -7.94 0.92
C PRO A 250 4.79 -7.40 1.65
N LEU A 251 4.72 -7.45 2.99
CA LEU A 251 3.60 -6.88 3.74
C LEU A 251 3.65 -5.35 3.79
N ILE A 252 4.87 -4.78 3.79
CA ILE A 252 5.07 -3.33 3.65
C ILE A 252 4.68 -2.90 2.24
N GLY A 253 5.10 -3.64 1.21
CA GLY A 253 4.69 -3.38 -0.17
C GLY A 253 3.19 -3.47 -0.40
N GLU A 254 2.51 -4.41 0.25
CA GLU A 254 1.05 -4.52 0.19
C GLU A 254 0.35 -3.32 0.87
N ALA A 255 0.90 -2.79 1.97
CA ALA A 255 0.41 -1.55 2.57
C ALA A 255 0.58 -0.35 1.62
N LEU A 256 1.74 -0.24 0.95
CA LEU A 256 2.00 0.79 -0.06
C LEU A 256 1.06 0.64 -1.27
N HIS A 257 0.74 -0.59 -1.66
CA HIS A 257 -0.19 -0.90 -2.75
C HIS A 257 -1.63 -0.47 -2.42
N VAL A 258 -2.15 -0.80 -1.23
CA VAL A 258 -3.47 -0.31 -0.77
C VAL A 258 -3.50 1.21 -0.72
N TYR A 259 -2.48 1.85 -0.14
CA TYR A 259 -2.39 3.30 -0.05
C TYR A 259 -2.41 3.95 -1.45
N THR A 260 -1.62 3.41 -2.38
CA THR A 260 -1.57 3.85 -3.78
C THR A 260 -2.93 3.70 -4.48
N CYS A 261 -3.60 2.56 -4.32
CA CYS A 261 -4.91 2.30 -4.92
C CYS A 261 -6.00 3.28 -4.47
N LYS A 262 -5.83 3.90 -3.31
CA LYS A 262 -6.80 4.80 -2.68
C LYS A 262 -6.51 6.28 -2.96
N HIS A 263 -5.24 6.67 -2.90
CA HIS A 263 -4.83 8.09 -2.94
C HIS A 263 -4.28 8.55 -4.30
N LEU A 264 -3.90 7.64 -5.20
CA LEU A 264 -3.40 7.98 -6.54
C LEU A 264 -4.35 7.51 -7.65
N VAL A 265 -4.67 8.44 -8.55
CA VAL A 265 -5.45 8.16 -9.76
C VAL A 265 -4.53 7.49 -10.79
N ASP A 266 -5.04 6.44 -11.42
CA ASP A 266 -4.34 5.72 -12.49
C ASP A 266 -4.81 6.25 -13.85
N PRO A 267 -3.94 6.86 -14.68
CA PRO A 267 -4.37 7.51 -15.93
C PRO A 267 -5.05 6.53 -16.89
N LEU A 268 -4.60 5.27 -16.95
CA LEU A 268 -5.21 4.24 -17.80
C LEU A 268 -6.62 3.82 -17.34
N ARG A 269 -6.99 4.14 -16.09
CA ARG A 269 -8.33 3.87 -15.53
C ARG A 269 -9.20 5.13 -15.47
N ALA A 270 -8.60 6.32 -15.53
CA ALA A 270 -9.29 7.61 -15.62
C ALA A 270 -9.80 7.93 -17.03
N GLY A 271 -9.29 7.27 -18.07
CA GLY A 271 -9.64 7.48 -19.48
C GLY A 271 -11.12 7.27 -19.86
N ALA A 272 -11.96 6.78 -18.94
CA ALA A 272 -13.41 6.66 -19.14
C ALA A 272 -14.22 7.90 -18.69
N GLY A 273 -13.58 8.95 -18.14
CA GLY A 273 -14.30 10.14 -17.65
C GLY A 273 -13.51 11.44 -17.49
N ALA A 274 -12.17 11.43 -17.62
CA ALA A 274 -11.35 12.63 -17.42
C ALA A 274 -11.35 13.63 -18.60
N GLY A 275 -12.03 13.32 -19.72
CA GLY A 275 -12.02 14.11 -20.95
C GLY A 275 -12.89 15.38 -20.96
N ALA A 276 -13.00 16.10 -19.83
CA ALA A 276 -13.90 17.25 -19.70
C ALA A 276 -13.48 18.28 -18.61
N VAL A 277 -12.21 18.69 -18.56
CA VAL A 277 -11.81 19.86 -17.75
C VAL A 277 -12.11 21.14 -18.53
N ALA A 278 -13.30 21.72 -18.32
CA ALA A 278 -13.69 22.97 -18.95
C ALA A 278 -12.84 24.16 -18.46
N ASN A 279 -12.68 25.17 -19.32
CA ASN A 279 -11.88 26.36 -19.02
C ASN A 279 -12.37 27.07 -17.75
N GLY A 280 -11.52 27.06 -16.69
CA GLY A 280 -11.78 27.73 -15.42
C GLY A 280 -11.07 27.10 -14.21
N GLN A 281 -10.75 25.80 -14.25
CA GLN A 281 -10.24 25.05 -13.08
C GLN A 281 -8.74 24.68 -13.11
N ALA A 282 -7.96 25.25 -14.03
CA ALA A 282 -6.55 24.87 -14.25
C ALA A 282 -5.69 24.85 -12.97
N ALA A 283 -5.77 25.89 -12.13
CA ALA A 283 -5.01 25.97 -10.88
C ALA A 283 -5.41 24.89 -9.85
N GLN A 284 -6.68 24.48 -9.81
CA GLN A 284 -7.15 23.40 -8.92
C GLN A 284 -6.67 22.02 -9.42
N ALA A 285 -6.65 21.83 -10.75
CA ALA A 285 -6.07 20.62 -11.36
C ALA A 285 -4.55 20.53 -11.11
N GLU A 286 -3.82 21.65 -11.24
CA GLU A 286 -2.38 21.70 -10.94
C GLU A 286 -2.09 21.42 -9.46
N GLU A 287 -2.86 21.99 -8.52
CA GLU A 287 -2.70 21.72 -7.09
C GLU A 287 -2.99 20.26 -6.75
N ALA A 288 -4.01 19.65 -7.37
CA ALA A 288 -4.32 18.23 -7.23
C ALA A 288 -3.20 17.33 -7.78
N LEU A 289 -2.63 17.65 -8.95
CA LEU A 289 -1.47 16.94 -9.51
C LEU A 289 -0.23 17.10 -8.63
N ALA A 290 0.03 18.30 -8.10
CA ALA A 290 1.12 18.53 -7.14
C ALA A 290 0.91 17.76 -5.82
N ARG A 291 -0.33 17.58 -5.38
CA ARG A 291 -0.68 16.75 -4.22
C ARG A 291 -0.41 15.26 -4.51
N GLN A 292 -0.85 14.75 -5.67
CA GLN A 292 -0.56 13.38 -6.10
C GLN A 292 0.95 13.14 -6.29
N ARG A 293 1.71 14.11 -6.81
CA ARG A 293 3.17 14.05 -6.94
C ARG A 293 3.86 13.85 -5.59
N ARG A 294 3.53 14.66 -4.56
CA ARG A 294 4.06 14.51 -3.19
C ARG A 294 3.75 13.13 -2.60
N VAL A 295 2.51 12.64 -2.81
CA VAL A 295 2.09 11.31 -2.33
C VAL A 295 2.86 10.20 -3.03
N LEU A 296 3.03 10.26 -4.35
CA LEU A 296 3.80 9.31 -5.13
C LEU A 296 5.28 9.27 -4.72
N GLU A 297 5.93 10.43 -4.65
CA GLU A 297 7.36 10.52 -4.30
C GLU A 297 7.60 9.99 -2.87
N SER A 298 6.69 10.30 -1.93
CA SER A 298 6.66 9.67 -0.61
C SER A 298 6.60 8.14 -0.69
N ILE A 299 5.65 7.57 -1.44
CA ILE A 299 5.49 6.12 -1.61
C ILE A 299 6.76 5.48 -2.17
N VAL A 300 7.41 6.10 -3.17
CA VAL A 300 8.64 5.58 -3.77
C VAL A 300 9.82 5.55 -2.78
N THR A 301 9.94 6.52 -1.86
CA THR A 301 10.94 6.44 -0.77
C THR A 301 10.64 5.34 0.26
N MET A 302 9.38 4.94 0.40
CA MET A 302 8.96 3.90 1.36
C MET A 302 9.16 2.47 0.85
N ILE A 303 9.32 2.24 -0.46
CA ILE A 303 9.54 0.90 -1.02
C ILE A 303 10.85 0.30 -0.45
N PRO A 304 10.83 -0.88 0.18
CA PRO A 304 12.06 -1.53 0.63
C PRO A 304 12.96 -1.91 -0.56
N ALA A 305 14.28 -1.91 -0.35
CA ALA A 305 15.25 -2.15 -1.42
C ALA A 305 15.36 -3.62 -1.87
N GLU A 306 14.77 -4.56 -1.11
CA GLU A 306 14.84 -5.99 -1.39
C GLU A 306 13.91 -6.37 -2.57
N PRO A 307 14.37 -7.19 -3.54
CA PRO A 307 13.54 -7.61 -4.68
C PRO A 307 12.35 -8.45 -4.20
N GLY A 308 11.18 -8.26 -4.84
CA GLY A 308 9.93 -8.90 -4.43
C GLY A 308 9.24 -8.26 -3.22
N SER A 309 9.77 -7.17 -2.65
CA SER A 309 9.07 -6.37 -1.62
C SER A 309 7.76 -5.77 -2.13
N VAL A 310 7.67 -5.54 -3.43
CA VAL A 310 6.47 -5.14 -4.21
C VAL A 310 6.50 -5.93 -5.53
N THR A 311 5.44 -5.88 -6.34
CA THR A 311 5.45 -6.53 -7.66
C THR A 311 5.98 -5.62 -8.78
N GLY A 312 6.54 -6.20 -9.84
CA GLY A 312 6.97 -5.47 -11.03
C GLY A 312 5.82 -4.69 -11.70
N ARG A 313 4.60 -5.25 -11.65
CA ARG A 313 3.37 -4.58 -12.11
C ARG A 313 3.07 -3.31 -11.32
N PHE A 314 3.18 -3.39 -10.00
CA PHE A 314 2.99 -2.23 -9.13
C PHE A 314 4.01 -1.12 -9.41
N LEU A 315 5.29 -1.48 -9.60
CA LEU A 315 6.34 -0.52 -9.96
C LEU A 315 6.10 0.14 -11.33
N LEU A 316 5.66 -0.62 -12.33
CA LEU A 316 5.24 -0.07 -13.63
C LEU A 316 3.97 0.79 -13.55
N ARG A 317 3.07 0.50 -12.62
CA ARG A 317 1.90 1.34 -12.34
C ARG A 317 2.29 2.65 -11.64
N LEU A 318 3.22 2.61 -10.69
CA LEU A 318 3.82 3.81 -10.12
C LEU A 318 4.58 4.63 -11.18
N LEU A 319 5.25 3.99 -12.15
CA LEU A 319 5.93 4.67 -13.25
C LEU A 319 4.96 5.34 -14.23
N ARG A 320 3.82 4.71 -14.53
CA ARG A 320 2.68 5.32 -15.25
C ARG A 320 2.20 6.60 -14.56
N VAL A 321 1.92 6.54 -13.25
CA VAL A 321 1.51 7.71 -12.48
C VAL A 321 2.64 8.76 -12.40
N ALA A 322 3.91 8.34 -12.29
CA ALA A 322 5.08 9.23 -12.26
C ALA A 322 5.25 10.05 -13.53
N ASN A 323 4.92 9.50 -14.70
CA ASN A 323 4.90 10.27 -15.94
C ASN A 323 3.76 11.29 -15.91
N TYR A 324 2.54 10.82 -15.63
CA TYR A 324 1.32 11.63 -15.63
C TYR A 324 1.37 12.82 -14.67
N VAL A 325 1.85 12.64 -13.43
CA VAL A 325 1.96 13.75 -12.46
C VAL A 325 3.22 14.59 -12.62
N GLY A 326 4.10 14.29 -13.59
CA GLY A 326 5.39 14.96 -13.79
C GLY A 326 6.32 14.86 -12.57
N ALA A 327 6.52 13.65 -12.06
CA ALA A 327 7.39 13.41 -10.89
C ALA A 327 8.88 13.63 -11.20
N SER A 328 9.67 13.88 -10.15
CA SER A 328 11.12 14.12 -10.24
C SER A 328 11.88 13.03 -11.01
N SER A 329 12.93 13.43 -11.72
CA SER A 329 13.78 12.53 -12.51
C SER A 329 14.45 11.44 -11.65
N SER A 330 14.80 11.76 -10.40
CA SER A 330 15.25 10.81 -9.38
C SER A 330 14.23 9.71 -9.09
N THR A 331 12.95 10.09 -8.94
CA THR A 331 11.83 9.18 -8.66
C THR A 331 11.54 8.30 -9.87
N ARG A 332 11.45 8.88 -11.07
CA ARG A 332 11.33 8.13 -12.33
C ARG A 332 12.48 7.14 -12.49
N ALA A 333 13.73 7.58 -12.29
CA ALA A 333 14.90 6.72 -12.41
C ALA A 333 14.95 5.60 -11.36
N GLN A 334 14.48 5.84 -10.12
CA GLN A 334 14.35 4.77 -9.12
C GLN A 334 13.31 3.73 -9.56
N LEU A 335 12.13 4.17 -9.99
CA LEU A 335 11.07 3.30 -10.46
C LEU A 335 11.51 2.47 -11.68
N VAL A 336 12.22 3.07 -12.65
CA VAL A 336 12.80 2.37 -13.79
C VAL A 336 13.77 1.26 -13.34
N ARG A 337 14.67 1.55 -12.40
CA ARG A 337 15.61 0.54 -11.86
C ARG A 337 14.88 -0.61 -11.16
N GLN A 338 13.96 -0.28 -10.24
CA GLN A 338 13.22 -1.29 -9.48
C GLN A 338 12.31 -2.14 -10.38
N ALA A 339 11.60 -1.52 -11.34
CA ALA A 339 10.79 -2.23 -12.32
C ALA A 339 11.66 -3.17 -13.17
N GLY A 340 12.84 -2.71 -13.64
CA GLY A 340 13.78 -3.52 -14.42
C GLY A 340 14.17 -4.82 -13.71
N SER A 341 14.49 -4.80 -12.42
CA SER A 341 14.85 -6.02 -11.65
C SER A 341 13.76 -7.11 -11.62
N GLN A 342 12.50 -6.75 -11.84
CA GLN A 342 11.35 -7.65 -11.70
C GLN A 342 10.37 -7.53 -12.87
N LEU A 343 10.88 -7.12 -14.04
CA LEU A 343 10.14 -6.99 -15.29
C LEU A 343 9.45 -8.31 -15.71
N HIS A 344 10.04 -9.45 -15.34
CA HIS A 344 9.48 -10.78 -15.58
C HIS A 344 8.15 -11.06 -14.84
N GLU A 345 7.68 -10.19 -13.95
CA GLU A 345 6.34 -10.29 -13.34
C GLU A 345 5.24 -9.59 -14.16
N ALA A 346 5.63 -8.64 -15.02
CA ALA A 346 4.74 -7.79 -15.81
C ALA A 346 4.04 -8.52 -16.96
N GLY A 347 3.00 -7.89 -17.53
CA GLY A 347 2.50 -8.19 -18.87
C GLY A 347 2.71 -6.99 -19.82
N ALA A 348 2.48 -7.16 -21.12
CA ALA A 348 2.72 -6.10 -22.11
C ALA A 348 1.93 -4.81 -21.81
N ALA A 349 0.68 -4.96 -21.35
CA ALA A 349 -0.17 -3.84 -20.93
C ALA A 349 0.36 -3.05 -19.70
N ASP A 350 1.33 -3.59 -18.95
CA ASP A 350 1.98 -2.84 -17.86
C ASP A 350 3.09 -1.91 -18.36
N LEU A 351 3.66 -2.17 -19.54
CA LEU A 351 4.69 -1.34 -20.20
C LEU A 351 4.07 -0.18 -21.01
N LEU A 352 2.75 -0.15 -21.18
CA LEU A 352 2.01 0.95 -21.79
C LEU A 352 1.98 2.16 -20.83
N ILE A 353 3.03 2.98 -20.89
CA ILE A 353 3.19 4.21 -20.11
C ILE A 353 2.73 5.38 -20.99
N PRO A 354 1.62 6.09 -20.71
CA PRO A 354 1.21 7.24 -21.53
C PRO A 354 2.22 8.40 -21.48
N LEU A 355 2.27 9.24 -22.51
CA LEU A 355 2.97 10.53 -22.42
C LEU A 355 2.21 11.50 -21.49
N PRO A 356 2.91 12.45 -20.84
CA PRO A 356 2.25 13.52 -20.09
C PRO A 356 1.52 14.51 -21.01
N SER A 357 1.99 14.66 -22.25
CA SER A 357 1.47 15.61 -23.25
C SER A 357 0.33 15.05 -24.11
N ASP A 358 0.26 13.73 -24.25
CA ASP A 358 -0.78 13.04 -25.03
C ASP A 358 -1.10 11.69 -24.36
N PRO A 359 -2.32 11.52 -23.79
CA PRO A 359 -2.74 10.27 -23.17
C PRO A 359 -2.95 9.08 -24.14
N GLN A 360 -3.01 9.31 -25.46
CA GLN A 360 -3.15 8.24 -26.46
C GLN A 360 -1.79 7.67 -26.89
N ALA A 361 -0.73 8.49 -26.86
CA ALA A 361 0.63 8.09 -27.21
C ALA A 361 1.41 7.50 -26.01
N TYR A 362 2.32 6.57 -26.28
CA TYR A 362 3.11 5.87 -25.25
C TYR A 362 4.57 6.33 -25.16
N ASP A 363 5.06 6.56 -23.94
CA ASP A 363 6.45 6.87 -23.59
C ASP A 363 7.31 5.61 -23.73
N VAL A 364 7.60 5.30 -24.99
CA VAL A 364 8.47 4.22 -25.44
C VAL A 364 9.83 4.27 -24.76
N GLY A 365 10.39 5.46 -24.54
CA GLY A 365 11.69 5.63 -23.88
C GLY A 365 11.67 5.18 -22.42
N ALA A 366 10.54 5.34 -21.71
CA ALA A 366 10.38 4.79 -20.36
C ALA A 366 10.31 3.25 -20.36
N ALA A 367 9.64 2.64 -21.33
CA ALA A 367 9.61 1.18 -21.47
C ALA A 367 10.98 0.61 -21.86
N GLU A 368 11.67 1.26 -22.80
CA GLU A 368 13.04 0.96 -23.21
C GLU A 368 14.02 1.02 -22.03
N ALA A 369 13.99 2.11 -21.23
CA ALA A 369 14.86 2.25 -20.07
C ALA A 369 14.65 1.17 -18.99
N VAL A 370 13.41 0.68 -18.82
CA VAL A 370 13.11 -0.47 -17.94
C VAL A 370 13.71 -1.76 -18.51
N LEU A 371 13.59 -2.00 -19.82
CA LEU A 371 14.20 -3.15 -20.48
C LEU A 371 15.73 -3.10 -20.41
N GLN A 372 16.35 -1.97 -20.78
CA GLN A 372 17.80 -1.76 -20.69
C GLN A 372 18.31 -2.06 -19.28
N HIS A 373 17.58 -1.67 -18.23
CA HIS A 373 17.98 -1.97 -16.86
C HIS A 373 17.90 -3.47 -16.52
N PHE A 374 16.88 -4.19 -17.00
CA PHE A 374 16.81 -5.66 -16.89
C PHE A 374 17.98 -6.34 -17.62
N LEU A 375 18.31 -5.90 -18.83
CA LEU A 375 19.42 -6.44 -19.63
C LEU A 375 20.79 -6.16 -18.98
N ALA A 376 20.98 -4.96 -18.40
CA ALA A 376 22.19 -4.60 -17.66
C ALA A 376 22.35 -5.38 -16.33
N GLN A 377 21.29 -6.01 -15.82
CA GLN A 377 21.39 -7.02 -14.76
C GLN A 377 21.71 -8.41 -15.33
N PHE A 378 21.10 -8.79 -16.46
CA PHE A 378 21.36 -10.09 -17.12
C PHE A 378 22.83 -10.28 -17.54
N GLN A 379 23.52 -9.22 -17.93
CA GLN A 379 24.94 -9.25 -18.32
C GLN A 379 25.92 -9.45 -17.14
N ARG A 380 25.44 -9.42 -15.88
CA ARG A 380 26.32 -9.53 -14.70
C ARG A 380 26.76 -10.98 -14.45
N PRO A 381 28.01 -11.22 -13.97
CA PRO A 381 28.45 -12.55 -13.57
C PRO A 381 27.66 -13.11 -12.36
N ALA A 382 26.62 -13.89 -12.64
CA ALA A 382 25.79 -14.57 -11.63
C ALA A 382 26.14 -16.08 -11.50
N PRO A 383 25.99 -16.68 -10.30
CA PRO A 383 26.12 -18.12 -10.06
C PRO A 383 25.12 -18.96 -10.90
N PRO A 384 25.36 -20.27 -11.10
CA PRO A 384 24.65 -21.06 -12.11
C PRO A 384 23.13 -21.16 -11.87
N ASP A 385 22.67 -21.22 -10.62
CA ASP A 385 21.24 -21.34 -10.32
C ASP A 385 20.49 -20.02 -10.44
N GLU A 386 21.14 -18.90 -10.11
CA GLU A 386 20.63 -17.56 -10.38
C GLU A 386 20.58 -17.33 -11.90
N ARG A 387 21.64 -17.69 -12.64
CA ARG A 387 21.69 -17.65 -14.10
C ARG A 387 20.58 -18.48 -14.77
N ARG A 388 20.24 -19.66 -14.22
CA ARG A 388 19.09 -20.45 -14.69
C ARG A 388 17.76 -19.74 -14.46
N ARG A 389 17.54 -19.11 -13.29
CA ARG A 389 16.36 -18.27 -13.02
C ARG A 389 16.30 -17.05 -13.94
N MET A 390 17.42 -16.36 -14.15
CA MET A 390 17.55 -15.22 -15.05
C MET A 390 17.26 -15.59 -16.51
N SER A 391 17.67 -16.79 -16.96
CA SER A 391 17.35 -17.30 -18.30
C SER A 391 15.85 -17.56 -18.49
N ALA A 392 15.18 -18.12 -17.48
CA ALA A 392 13.72 -18.30 -17.51
C ALA A 392 12.97 -16.95 -17.46
N ALA A 393 13.47 -16.01 -16.66
CA ALA A 393 12.97 -14.63 -16.62
C ALA A 393 13.15 -13.93 -17.99
N MET A 394 14.32 -14.07 -18.62
CA MET A 394 14.62 -13.51 -19.94
C MET A 394 13.64 -13.99 -21.01
N GLY A 395 13.42 -15.31 -21.12
CA GLY A 395 12.48 -15.87 -22.11
C GLY A 395 11.03 -15.40 -21.90
N LYS A 396 10.64 -15.08 -20.65
CA LYS A 396 9.34 -14.46 -20.37
C LYS A 396 9.32 -12.97 -20.74
N VAL A 397 10.36 -12.21 -20.36
CA VAL A 397 10.50 -10.79 -20.72
C VAL A 397 10.52 -10.58 -22.23
N ALA A 398 11.21 -11.45 -22.98
CA ALA A 398 11.23 -11.40 -24.44
C ALA A 398 9.82 -11.51 -25.04
N ARG A 399 9.01 -12.47 -24.59
CA ARG A 399 7.60 -12.61 -25.03
C ARG A 399 6.75 -11.42 -24.62
N THR A 400 6.88 -10.94 -23.38
CA THR A 400 6.18 -9.75 -22.89
C THR A 400 6.54 -8.48 -23.68
N PHE A 401 7.79 -8.39 -24.17
CA PHE A 401 8.24 -7.26 -24.98
C PHE A 401 7.85 -7.41 -26.46
N ASP A 402 7.84 -8.62 -27.03
CA ASP A 402 7.33 -8.87 -28.38
C ASP A 402 5.79 -8.66 -28.43
N GLU A 403 5.05 -8.99 -27.36
CA GLU A 403 3.63 -8.59 -27.19
C GLU A 403 3.44 -7.06 -27.11
N TYR A 404 4.34 -6.35 -26.43
CA TYR A 404 4.36 -4.89 -26.35
C TYR A 404 4.68 -4.25 -27.72
N LEU A 405 5.70 -4.74 -28.42
CA LEU A 405 6.03 -4.38 -29.80
C LEU A 405 4.82 -4.53 -30.73
N ARG A 406 4.07 -5.64 -30.61
CA ARG A 406 2.83 -5.86 -31.38
C ARG A 406 1.72 -4.86 -31.03
N THR A 407 1.70 -4.31 -29.81
CA THR A 407 0.74 -3.26 -29.43
C THR A 407 1.16 -1.89 -29.96
N ILE A 408 2.45 -1.55 -29.89
CA ILE A 408 3.02 -0.34 -30.50
C ILE A 408 2.89 -0.39 -32.04
N ALA A 409 2.93 -1.58 -32.65
CA ALA A 409 2.72 -1.78 -34.08
C ALA A 409 1.29 -1.48 -34.61
N LEU A 410 0.36 -1.11 -33.73
CA LEU A 410 -0.99 -0.65 -34.09
C LEU A 410 -1.12 0.87 -34.14
N ASP A 411 -0.08 1.62 -33.72
CA ASP A 411 -0.02 3.08 -33.82
C ASP A 411 0.47 3.48 -35.22
N ARG A 412 -0.46 4.01 -36.03
CA ARG A 412 -0.23 4.38 -37.44
C ARG A 412 0.77 5.51 -37.66
N ASP A 413 1.01 6.33 -36.65
CA ASP A 413 1.99 7.42 -36.70
C ASP A 413 3.38 6.97 -36.18
N PHE A 414 3.51 5.71 -35.74
CA PHE A 414 4.75 5.20 -35.13
C PHE A 414 5.90 5.02 -36.15
N PRO A 415 7.04 5.73 -36.02
CA PRO A 415 8.09 5.72 -37.04
C PRO A 415 8.90 4.41 -37.13
N VAL A 416 9.13 3.95 -38.37
CA VAL A 416 9.89 2.71 -38.68
C VAL A 416 11.23 2.63 -37.98
N ALA A 417 11.96 3.76 -37.91
CA ALA A 417 13.26 3.81 -37.24
C ALA A 417 13.14 3.38 -35.78
N LYS A 418 12.30 4.07 -34.99
CA LYS A 418 12.03 3.74 -33.59
C LYS A 418 11.54 2.30 -33.40
N PHE A 419 10.75 1.78 -34.33
CA PHE A 419 10.28 0.38 -34.26
C PHE A 419 11.42 -0.61 -34.39
N VAL A 420 12.34 -0.40 -35.35
CA VAL A 420 13.53 -1.24 -35.49
C VAL A 420 14.46 -1.08 -34.28
N ASP A 421 14.67 0.16 -33.82
CA ASP A 421 15.54 0.45 -32.68
C ASP A 421 15.03 -0.28 -31.41
N LEU A 422 13.70 -0.38 -31.21
CA LEU A 422 13.10 -1.20 -30.14
C LEU A 422 13.29 -2.70 -30.34
N VAL A 423 13.15 -3.23 -31.57
CA VAL A 423 13.38 -4.67 -31.83
C VAL A 423 14.82 -5.06 -31.51
N GLU A 424 15.77 -4.19 -31.86
CA GLU A 424 17.22 -4.33 -31.65
C GLU A 424 17.64 -4.15 -30.17
N CYS A 425 16.79 -3.55 -29.31
CA CYS A 425 17.04 -3.49 -27.87
C CYS A 425 17.11 -4.88 -27.19
N LEU A 426 16.43 -5.90 -27.74
CA LEU A 426 16.54 -7.28 -27.26
C LEU A 426 17.61 -8.05 -28.07
N PRO A 427 18.67 -8.56 -27.44
CA PRO A 427 19.69 -9.34 -28.15
C PRO A 427 19.13 -10.70 -28.62
N ASP A 428 19.66 -11.24 -29.72
CA ASP A 428 19.19 -12.51 -30.31
C ASP A 428 19.16 -13.69 -29.34
N ILE A 429 20.02 -13.69 -28.32
CA ILE A 429 20.13 -14.74 -27.30
C ILE A 429 18.91 -14.73 -26.35
N ALA A 430 18.18 -13.60 -26.23
CA ALA A 430 16.97 -13.49 -25.43
C ALA A 430 15.76 -14.19 -26.05
N ARG A 431 15.71 -14.25 -27.39
CA ARG A 431 14.59 -14.83 -28.16
C ARG A 431 14.90 -16.30 -28.52
N SER A 432 14.24 -17.23 -27.81
CA SER A 432 14.25 -18.68 -28.09
C SER A 432 13.66 -19.01 -29.46
N ASP A 433 12.63 -18.27 -29.82
CA ASP A 433 11.77 -18.37 -30.99
C ASP A 433 11.52 -16.95 -31.50
N HIS A 434 11.20 -16.78 -32.78
CA HIS A 434 10.95 -15.46 -33.40
C HIS A 434 9.46 -15.26 -33.75
N ASP A 435 8.58 -16.11 -33.23
CA ASP A 435 7.15 -16.12 -33.55
C ASP A 435 6.45 -14.83 -33.08
N GLY A 436 6.70 -14.39 -31.84
CA GLY A 436 6.17 -13.14 -31.31
C GLY A 436 6.65 -11.92 -32.10
N LEU A 437 7.94 -11.88 -32.44
CA LEU A 437 8.55 -10.84 -33.26
C LEU A 437 7.98 -10.82 -34.70
N TYR A 438 7.73 -11.99 -35.31
CA TYR A 438 7.03 -12.05 -36.59
C TYR A 438 5.64 -11.42 -36.49
N TYR A 439 4.84 -11.76 -35.47
CA TYR A 439 3.50 -11.17 -35.31
C TYR A 439 3.53 -9.66 -35.04
N ALA A 440 4.57 -9.13 -34.37
CA ALA A 440 4.75 -7.69 -34.23
C ALA A 440 5.08 -7.00 -35.55
N ILE A 441 5.98 -7.58 -36.36
CA ILE A 441 6.34 -7.05 -37.68
C ILE A 441 5.19 -7.19 -38.69
N ASP A 442 4.44 -8.29 -38.66
CA ASP A 442 3.26 -8.52 -39.49
C ASP A 442 2.14 -7.51 -39.19
N ALA A 443 1.90 -7.19 -37.91
CA ALA A 443 0.99 -6.11 -37.53
C ALA A 443 1.46 -4.75 -38.09
N TYR A 444 2.76 -4.43 -37.95
CA TYR A 444 3.34 -3.19 -38.46
C TYR A 444 3.22 -3.09 -40.00
N LEU A 445 3.47 -4.18 -40.73
CA LEU A 445 3.33 -4.23 -42.19
C LEU A 445 1.87 -4.08 -42.67
N LYS A 446 0.88 -4.32 -41.80
CA LYS A 446 -0.55 -4.20 -42.10
C LYS A 446 -1.10 -2.81 -41.81
N GLU A 447 -0.77 -2.21 -40.68
CA GLU A 447 -1.23 -0.85 -40.32
C GLU A 447 -0.46 0.26 -41.06
N HIS A 448 0.76 -0.02 -41.55
CA HIS A 448 1.53 0.89 -42.38
C HIS A 448 1.70 0.35 -43.82
N PRO A 449 0.65 0.35 -44.66
CA PRO A 449 0.72 -0.19 -46.03
C PRO A 449 1.72 0.58 -46.93
N GLU A 450 1.85 1.89 -46.71
CA GLU A 450 2.68 2.86 -47.45
C GLU A 450 4.20 2.67 -47.26
N LEU A 451 4.65 1.72 -46.44
CA LEU A 451 6.08 1.48 -46.18
C LEU A 451 6.86 1.19 -47.47
N SER A 452 8.03 1.84 -47.60
CA SER A 452 8.89 1.65 -48.76
C SER A 452 9.38 0.20 -48.89
N LYS A 453 9.75 -0.20 -50.12
CA LYS A 453 10.38 -1.50 -50.38
C LYS A 453 11.74 -1.67 -49.66
N ALA A 454 12.37 -0.58 -49.22
CA ALA A 454 13.56 -0.62 -48.38
C ALA A 454 13.22 -0.89 -46.91
N ASP A 455 12.13 -0.30 -46.40
CA ASP A 455 11.68 -0.42 -45.01
C ASP A 455 11.05 -1.77 -44.72
N LYS A 456 10.15 -2.26 -45.59
CA LYS A 456 9.63 -3.64 -45.52
C LYS A 456 10.80 -4.65 -45.53
N LYS A 457 11.86 -4.37 -46.29
CA LYS A 457 13.11 -5.15 -46.31
C LYS A 457 14.01 -4.94 -45.07
N ARG A 458 13.97 -3.80 -44.38
CA ARG A 458 14.68 -3.58 -43.10
C ARG A 458 14.02 -4.39 -42.00
N LEU A 459 12.70 -4.29 -41.86
CA LEU A 459 11.90 -5.01 -40.87
C LEU A 459 12.05 -6.53 -41.01
N CYS A 460 11.80 -7.08 -42.21
CA CYS A 460 11.86 -8.53 -42.45
C CYS A 460 13.27 -9.15 -42.42
N ARG A 461 14.33 -8.36 -42.13
CA ARG A 461 15.68 -8.86 -41.85
C ARG A 461 15.93 -9.17 -40.37
N LEU A 462 15.10 -8.64 -39.47
CA LEU A 462 15.21 -8.83 -38.02
C LEU A 462 14.69 -10.20 -37.57
N ILE A 463 14.04 -10.94 -38.48
CA ILE A 463 13.46 -12.26 -38.24
C ILE A 463 14.44 -13.33 -38.71
N ASP A 464 14.97 -14.12 -37.77
CA ASP A 464 15.67 -15.35 -38.12
C ASP A 464 14.64 -16.42 -38.54
N CYS A 465 14.58 -16.67 -39.85
CA CYS A 465 13.71 -17.70 -40.45
C CYS A 465 13.89 -19.10 -39.83
N ARG A 466 15.05 -19.39 -39.24
CA ARG A 466 15.33 -20.68 -38.56
C ARG A 466 14.71 -20.77 -37.16
N LYS A 467 14.39 -19.65 -36.51
CA LYS A 467 13.76 -19.58 -35.18
C LYS A 467 12.23 -19.54 -35.21
N LEU A 468 11.60 -19.52 -36.38
CA LEU A 468 10.15 -19.59 -36.51
C LEU A 468 9.65 -21.04 -36.36
N SER A 469 8.55 -21.25 -35.64
CA SER A 469 7.79 -22.51 -35.61
C SER A 469 7.26 -22.86 -37.03
N PRO A 470 6.92 -24.13 -37.33
CA PRO A 470 6.42 -24.51 -38.66
C PRO A 470 5.13 -23.76 -39.02
N ASP A 471 4.19 -23.62 -38.08
CA ASP A 471 2.89 -22.98 -38.32
C ASP A 471 3.05 -21.50 -38.67
N VAL A 472 3.87 -20.77 -37.90
CA VAL A 472 4.18 -19.36 -38.16
C VAL A 472 4.99 -19.20 -39.44
N ARG A 473 5.87 -20.16 -39.79
CA ARG A 473 6.60 -20.16 -41.06
C ARG A 473 5.67 -20.33 -42.26
N ALA A 474 4.69 -21.23 -42.18
CA ALA A 474 3.66 -21.40 -43.22
C ALA A 474 2.79 -20.14 -43.39
N GLN A 475 2.45 -19.47 -42.28
CA GLN A 475 1.76 -18.17 -42.31
C GLN A 475 2.63 -17.06 -42.93
N ALA A 476 3.93 -17.02 -42.61
CA ALA A 476 4.88 -16.05 -43.15
C ALA A 476 5.22 -16.25 -44.64
N ILE A 477 5.16 -17.50 -45.14
CA ILE A 477 5.26 -17.83 -46.56
C ILE A 477 4.02 -17.35 -47.32
N SER A 478 2.84 -17.41 -46.67
CA SER A 478 1.54 -17.00 -47.21
C SER A 478 1.23 -15.49 -47.03
N ASN A 479 2.23 -14.65 -46.75
CA ASN A 479 2.03 -13.24 -46.40
C ASN A 479 2.51 -12.31 -47.53
N ASP A 480 1.55 -11.77 -48.29
CA ASP A 480 1.80 -10.91 -49.47
C ASP A 480 2.56 -9.61 -49.18
N GLN A 481 2.63 -9.16 -47.91
CA GLN A 481 3.41 -7.97 -47.54
C GLN A 481 4.91 -8.27 -47.33
N MET A 482 5.28 -9.56 -47.24
CA MET A 482 6.68 -9.97 -47.03
C MET A 482 7.50 -9.84 -48.34
N PRO A 483 8.73 -9.30 -48.29
CA PRO A 483 9.60 -9.28 -49.45
C PRO A 483 9.89 -10.69 -49.97
N LEU A 484 9.79 -10.91 -51.29
CA LEU A 484 10.04 -12.20 -51.95
C LEU A 484 11.34 -12.90 -51.50
N ARG A 485 12.40 -12.12 -51.22
CA ARG A 485 13.67 -12.66 -50.69
C ARG A 485 13.47 -13.38 -49.35
N THR A 486 12.67 -12.83 -48.44
CA THR A 486 12.38 -13.46 -47.14
C THR A 486 11.50 -14.71 -47.34
N ILE A 487 10.51 -14.67 -48.23
CA ILE A 487 9.68 -15.84 -48.58
C ILE A 487 10.56 -16.99 -49.11
N VAL A 488 11.51 -16.72 -50.02
CA VAL A 488 12.47 -17.72 -50.51
C VAL A 488 13.36 -18.27 -49.38
N GLN A 489 13.79 -17.43 -48.43
CA GLN A 489 14.55 -17.89 -47.26
C GLN A 489 13.71 -18.78 -46.31
N LEU A 490 12.42 -18.48 -46.13
CA LEU A 490 11.49 -19.29 -45.35
C LEU A 490 11.24 -20.66 -46.00
N LEU A 491 11.00 -20.68 -47.31
CA LEU A 491 10.85 -21.91 -48.11
C LEU A 491 12.11 -22.79 -48.07
N PHE A 492 13.30 -22.18 -48.16
CA PHE A 492 14.56 -22.93 -48.07
C PHE A 492 14.74 -23.59 -46.70
N VAL A 493 14.40 -22.90 -45.60
CA VAL A 493 14.45 -23.48 -44.24
C VAL A 493 13.41 -24.60 -44.04
N GLU A 494 12.25 -24.51 -44.69
CA GLU A 494 11.27 -25.61 -44.72
C GLU A 494 11.81 -26.84 -45.47
N GLN A 495 12.50 -26.62 -46.60
CA GLN A 495 13.15 -27.67 -47.37
C GLN A 495 14.33 -28.31 -46.62
N GLU A 496 15.19 -27.52 -45.96
CA GLU A 496 16.27 -28.02 -45.09
C GLU A 496 15.69 -28.96 -44.00
N ARG A 497 14.57 -28.58 -43.36
CA ARG A 497 13.98 -29.33 -42.25
C ARG A 497 13.21 -30.57 -42.68
N THR A 498 12.47 -30.53 -43.78
CA THR A 498 11.77 -31.70 -44.33
C THR A 498 12.76 -32.76 -44.85
N MET A 499 13.83 -32.34 -45.53
CA MET A 499 14.92 -33.24 -45.93
C MET A 499 15.72 -33.77 -44.72
N GLY A 500 15.97 -32.93 -43.72
CA GLY A 500 16.60 -33.33 -42.46
C GLY A 500 15.80 -34.41 -41.71
N ALA A 501 14.48 -34.22 -41.57
CA ALA A 501 13.59 -35.20 -40.95
C ALA A 501 13.56 -36.53 -41.71
N ALA A 502 13.51 -36.49 -43.05
CA ALA A 502 13.62 -37.69 -43.89
C ALA A 502 14.96 -38.42 -43.67
N SER A 503 16.07 -37.70 -43.46
CA SER A 503 17.40 -38.26 -43.23
C SER A 503 17.61 -38.91 -41.84
N HIS A 504 16.68 -38.75 -40.90
CA HIS A 504 16.68 -39.43 -39.60
C HIS A 504 15.48 -40.39 -39.43
N GLY A 505 14.66 -40.53 -40.47
CA GLY A 505 13.42 -41.33 -40.45
C GLY A 505 13.53 -42.76 -41.00
N THR A 506 14.73 -43.30 -41.24
CA THR A 506 14.90 -44.64 -41.85
C THR A 506 15.94 -45.51 -41.14
N ALA A 507 15.50 -46.20 -40.09
CA ALA A 507 16.22 -47.31 -39.45
C ALA A 507 15.29 -48.53 -39.23
N VAL A 508 14.39 -48.78 -40.19
CA VAL A 508 13.62 -50.03 -40.29
C VAL A 508 13.97 -50.67 -41.64
N ALA A 509 14.39 -51.93 -41.63
CA ALA A 509 14.80 -52.64 -42.82
C ALA A 509 13.59 -52.97 -43.72
N PRO A 510 13.73 -52.96 -45.06
CA PRO A 510 12.67 -53.40 -45.95
C PRO A 510 12.62 -54.92 -46.00
N ASP A 511 11.56 -55.52 -45.47
CA ASP A 511 11.23 -56.92 -45.79
C ASP A 511 10.37 -56.97 -47.07
N ARG A 512 10.54 -58.02 -47.87
CA ARG A 512 9.99 -58.14 -49.23
C ARG A 512 8.95 -59.26 -49.33
N ALA A 513 7.70 -58.88 -49.53
CA ALA A 513 6.69 -59.75 -50.11
C ALA A 513 5.91 -59.01 -51.22
N SER A 514 5.65 -59.73 -52.31
CA SER A 514 4.81 -59.35 -53.47
C SER A 514 3.46 -58.73 -53.04
N ALA A 515 2.97 -57.64 -53.64
CA ALA A 515 2.73 -57.36 -55.07
C ALA A 515 1.53 -58.14 -55.67
N ASP A 516 0.71 -57.41 -56.43
CA ASP A 516 -0.49 -57.80 -57.20
C ASP A 516 -1.70 -58.45 -56.52
N ALA A 517 -2.77 -57.65 -56.39
CA ALA A 517 -4.12 -57.99 -56.88
C ALA A 517 -5.04 -56.74 -56.88
N ILE A 518 -5.27 -56.13 -58.04
CA ILE A 518 -6.28 -55.08 -58.21
C ILE A 518 -7.64 -55.72 -58.58
N SER A 519 -8.73 -55.11 -58.11
CA SER A 519 -10.14 -55.39 -58.46
C SER A 519 -10.74 -56.74 -58.06
N ARG A 520 -11.63 -56.68 -57.04
CA ARG A 520 -13.01 -57.21 -57.15
C ARG A 520 -13.96 -56.54 -56.15
N LEU A 521 -14.88 -55.76 -56.69
CA LEU A 521 -16.09 -55.29 -56.00
C LEU A 521 -17.21 -56.36 -56.06
N THR A 522 -18.30 -56.09 -55.32
CA THR A 522 -19.65 -56.70 -55.39
C THR A 522 -19.86 -58.15 -54.90
N ALA A 523 -20.43 -58.28 -53.70
CA ALA A 523 -21.52 -59.17 -53.23
C ALA A 523 -21.51 -59.14 -51.69
N ARG A 524 -22.55 -58.73 -50.93
CA ARG A 524 -23.91 -59.32 -50.78
C ARG A 524 -23.86 -60.76 -50.22
N THR A 525 -24.55 -61.14 -49.15
CA THR A 525 -25.49 -60.48 -48.20
C THR A 525 -25.79 -61.48 -47.04
N ASN A 526 -26.38 -61.03 -45.92
CA ASN A 526 -27.29 -61.83 -45.05
C ASN A 526 -26.63 -62.98 -44.20
N GLU A 527 -26.98 -63.32 -42.93
CA GLU A 527 -28.00 -62.86 -41.94
C GLU A 527 -27.51 -62.98 -40.46
N ASP A 528 -28.26 -62.31 -39.57
CA ASP A 528 -28.71 -62.70 -38.21
C ASP A 528 -27.85 -62.79 -36.92
N GLU A 529 -28.54 -62.31 -35.87
CA GLU A 529 -28.42 -62.44 -34.39
C GLU A 529 -28.81 -63.91 -33.93
N PRO A 530 -28.80 -64.33 -32.63
CA PRO A 530 -29.03 -63.49 -31.45
C PRO A 530 -28.23 -63.75 -30.16
N ALA A 531 -28.45 -62.86 -29.18
CA ALA A 531 -27.94 -62.94 -27.82
C ALA A 531 -28.53 -64.08 -26.95
N SER A 532 -27.78 -64.50 -25.94
CA SER A 532 -28.30 -64.91 -24.61
C SER A 532 -27.16 -64.93 -23.57
N SER A 533 -27.45 -65.30 -22.31
CA SER A 533 -26.58 -64.97 -21.16
C SER A 533 -26.42 -66.10 -20.13
N SER A 534 -25.43 -65.91 -19.24
CA SER A 534 -25.25 -66.58 -17.95
C SER A 534 -24.82 -68.05 -17.90
N ALA A 535 -23.69 -68.29 -17.24
CA ALA A 535 -23.44 -69.41 -16.33
C ALA A 535 -22.35 -68.95 -15.32
N ASP A 536 -22.48 -69.32 -14.04
CA ASP A 536 -21.67 -68.79 -12.94
C ASP A 536 -21.36 -69.91 -11.91
N HIS A 537 -20.32 -69.72 -11.10
CA HIS A 537 -19.85 -70.58 -9.99
C HIS A 537 -19.23 -71.95 -10.41
N LYS A 538 -18.32 -72.59 -9.66
CA LYS A 538 -18.15 -72.58 -8.18
C LYS A 538 -16.80 -73.15 -7.68
N SER A 539 -16.22 -72.55 -6.62
CA SER A 539 -15.53 -73.16 -5.44
C SER A 539 -14.80 -72.04 -4.64
N ASP A 540 -14.90 -71.86 -3.31
CA ASP A 540 -14.77 -72.76 -2.13
C ASP A 540 -13.30 -73.20 -1.89
N VAL A 541 -12.69 -73.24 -0.68
CA VAL A 541 -13.10 -73.01 0.74
C VAL A 541 -11.79 -72.86 1.61
N HIS A 542 -11.63 -72.22 2.78
CA HIS A 542 -12.48 -71.38 3.67
C HIS A 542 -11.66 -70.39 4.60
N ARG A 543 -11.89 -70.40 5.93
CA ARG A 543 -11.41 -69.53 7.05
C ARG A 543 -10.51 -70.32 8.05
N PRO A 544 -10.10 -69.87 9.28
CA PRO A 544 -10.49 -68.71 10.15
C PRO A 544 -9.31 -67.78 10.58
N ARG A 545 -9.44 -66.61 11.24
CA ARG A 545 -10.46 -65.87 12.04
C ARG A 545 -10.50 -66.10 13.58
N ARG A 546 -9.92 -65.19 14.37
CA ARG A 546 -10.56 -64.60 15.58
C ARG A 546 -9.85 -63.35 16.13
N ASP A 547 -10.62 -62.48 16.77
CA ASP A 547 -10.24 -61.20 17.38
C ASP A 547 -10.32 -61.27 18.93
N HIS A 548 -9.61 -60.39 19.65
CA HIS A 548 -9.97 -59.69 20.91
C HIS A 548 -8.80 -58.72 21.26
N ALA A 549 -8.97 -57.40 21.46
CA ALA A 549 -9.58 -56.66 22.58
C ALA A 549 -8.76 -56.76 23.90
N ARG A 550 -8.44 -55.69 24.67
CA ARG A 550 -8.77 -54.24 24.60
C ARG A 550 -7.94 -53.42 25.66
N VAL A 551 -8.06 -52.07 25.65
CA VAL A 551 -7.85 -51.11 26.78
C VAL A 551 -6.41 -50.67 27.19
N ALA A 552 -6.02 -49.49 26.70
CA ALA A 552 -5.68 -48.21 27.38
C ALA A 552 -4.53 -48.00 28.42
N ASP A 553 -3.97 -46.78 28.28
CA ASP A 553 -3.49 -45.82 29.30
C ASP A 553 -2.07 -45.94 29.92
N GLY A 554 -1.56 -44.81 30.47
CA GLY A 554 -0.35 -44.76 31.32
C GLY A 554 0.85 -43.94 30.78
N ALA A 555 0.89 -42.65 31.11
CA ALA A 555 1.92 -41.68 30.70
C ALA A 555 3.31 -41.79 31.40
N THR A 556 4.24 -40.89 31.01
CA THR A 556 5.34 -40.24 31.77
C THR A 556 6.84 -40.54 31.50
N THR A 557 7.58 -39.43 31.31
CA THR A 557 8.96 -39.09 31.80
C THR A 557 10.28 -39.55 31.13
N ALA A 558 11.32 -38.76 31.45
CA ALA A 558 12.77 -38.87 31.17
C ALA A 558 13.22 -38.69 29.69
N MET A 559 13.72 -37.51 29.28
CA MET A 559 15.01 -36.85 29.62
C MET A 559 16.27 -37.53 29.03
N THR A 560 16.97 -36.79 28.16
CA THR A 560 18.43 -36.69 28.18
C THR A 560 18.84 -35.24 27.87
N ARG A 561 19.82 -34.72 28.61
CA ARG A 561 20.47 -33.43 28.32
C ARG A 561 21.72 -33.67 27.49
N SER A 562 22.11 -32.69 26.69
CA SER A 562 23.52 -32.46 26.35
C SER A 562 23.81 -30.98 26.39
N LEU A 563 24.56 -30.57 27.42
CA LEU A 563 25.15 -29.25 27.53
C LEU A 563 26.59 -29.35 27.03
N SER A 564 27.04 -28.37 26.25
CA SER A 564 28.45 -28.02 26.22
C SER A 564 28.57 -26.49 26.18
N ALA A 565 29.34 -25.96 27.12
CA ALA A 565 29.70 -24.56 27.20
C ALA A 565 31.22 -24.50 27.38
N SER A 566 31.87 -23.56 26.72
CA SER A 566 33.28 -23.27 26.92
C SER A 566 33.49 -21.77 26.86
N THR A 567 34.31 -21.25 27.77
CA THR A 567 34.54 -19.81 27.95
C THR A 567 36.03 -19.52 28.02
N LYS A 568 36.47 -18.48 27.30
CA LYS A 568 37.62 -17.62 27.66
C LYS A 568 37.73 -16.41 26.72
N THR A 569 37.27 -15.28 27.26
CA THR A 569 37.91 -13.95 27.34
C THR A 569 38.90 -13.41 26.29
N PRO A 570 39.02 -12.07 26.16
CA PRO A 570 39.48 -11.42 24.92
C PRO A 570 40.91 -10.85 24.96
N LEU A 571 41.33 -10.28 23.82
CA LEU A 571 42.41 -9.30 23.72
C LEU A 571 41.88 -7.97 23.18
N ALA A 572 42.46 -6.86 23.63
CA ALA A 572 42.06 -5.51 23.26
C ALA A 572 43.23 -4.71 22.67
N GLY A 573 42.93 -3.68 21.89
CA GLY A 573 43.88 -2.58 21.66
C GLY A 573 44.05 -2.09 20.21
N ARG A 574 43.25 -1.08 19.83
CA ARG A 574 43.82 0.10 19.17
C ARG A 574 43.09 1.35 19.67
N LYS A 575 43.83 2.45 19.80
CA LYS A 575 43.43 3.66 20.52
C LYS A 575 44.02 4.87 19.80
N GLU A 576 43.25 5.48 18.91
CA GLU A 576 43.63 6.71 18.21
C GLU A 576 42.76 7.88 18.69
N ARG A 577 43.33 9.09 18.64
CA ARG A 577 42.90 10.25 19.42
C ARG A 577 42.15 11.26 18.55
N THR A 578 41.39 12.12 19.22
CA THR A 578 40.82 13.33 18.68
C THR A 578 41.89 14.33 18.22
N THR A 579 41.57 15.10 17.18
CA THR A 579 42.04 16.49 16.99
C THR A 579 40.90 17.30 16.36
N GLU A 580 40.24 18.12 17.17
CA GLU A 580 39.55 19.31 16.65
C GLU A 580 40.57 20.44 16.42
N GLU A 581 40.07 21.59 15.95
CA GLU A 581 40.77 22.88 15.85
C GLU A 581 42.06 22.94 15.00
N ARG A 582 41.93 23.47 13.77
CA ARG A 582 42.94 24.42 13.29
C ARG A 582 42.39 25.55 12.41
N SER A 583 42.29 26.72 13.03
CA SER A 583 42.27 28.09 12.51
C SER A 583 41.96 28.33 11.02
N SER A 584 40.80 28.95 10.83
CA SER A 584 40.55 30.05 9.90
C SER A 584 41.76 30.92 9.51
N ARG A 585 41.87 31.27 8.20
CA ARG A 585 42.34 32.58 7.69
C ARG A 585 42.25 32.68 6.15
N MET A 586 41.51 33.70 5.67
CA MET A 586 41.69 34.48 4.41
C MET A 586 41.89 33.73 3.06
N ARG A 587 41.28 34.13 1.93
CA ARG A 587 41.13 35.51 1.40
C ARG A 587 39.90 35.67 0.50
N ASN A 588 39.33 36.88 0.46
CA ASN A 588 38.65 37.42 -0.73
C ASN A 588 39.68 38.14 -1.63
N LYS A 589 39.54 37.99 -2.93
CA LYS A 589 40.05 38.82 -4.06
C LYS A 589 39.78 38.00 -5.35
N GLU A 590 39.24 38.54 -6.44
CA GLU A 590 38.75 39.89 -6.76
C GLU A 590 37.33 39.83 -7.35
#